data_AF-A0A953TA89-F1
#
_entry.id   AF-A0A953TA89-F1
#
_cell.length_a   1.000
_cell.length_b   1.000
_cell.length_c   1.000
_cell.angle_alpha   90.00
_cell.angle_beta   90.00
_cell.angle_gamma   90.00
#
_symmetry.space_group_name_H-M   'P 1'
#
loop_
_entity.id
_entity.type
_entity.pdbx_description
1 polymer ?
#
loop_
_entity_poly.entity_id
_entity_poly.type
_entity_poly.pdbx_seq_one_letter_code
_entity_poly.pdbx_strand_id
1 'polypeptide(L)'
;MIFTPIFINFLITEVIYFAFDANKLIKQSIILNYYIMLLIICIIFFLQSLVLGIITSNSLFHIASGLLINFIPFILISVLNLFLNVAFYGLYLEDSLTLLVSNKSFIAYLFPLLSWLNSEIVFSKVGFVGYIYLLLTILIYFLLSYILFTKRKNEKATNLVVFDSIAEALKYFNTTLLMFGVSSLATMIAKGDIFTVFISGLIGAFVGYYFSEALIKRNLKVYRNLKGYLIVVSIWSIFLLISQTEMIFRHSPPKLDDIESVCISNNKKIIYDMEYGSKAPRFHIKNKETIKKVLSLQQHITSLKRDYSRLNSVYIVYRLKNGREIKRLYEGSFDSKYNEYMQLISLDEGYKKINYDIFNIDYKDFNKVMIFMKNKNEVEINDREKIEFVVNNIRRDILNNSYQYKDDVIFDGVDKSKGSIEIYYGYDGQQYKYTAFIIDTNNKWIDELIK
;
A
#
# COMPACT_ATOMS: atom_id res chain seq x y z
N MET A 1 17.50 -0.14 36.24
CA MET A 1 18.50 0.18 35.20
C MET A 1 17.88 0.61 33.86
N ILE A 2 16.87 -0.08 33.31
CA ILE A 2 16.30 0.24 31.98
C ILE A 2 15.73 1.66 31.87
N PHE A 3 15.06 2.17 32.90
CA PHE A 3 14.45 3.52 32.86
C PHE A 3 15.39 4.67 33.24
N THR A 4 16.56 4.36 33.77
CA THR A 4 17.50 5.36 34.29
C THR A 4 17.94 6.36 33.20
N PRO A 5 18.30 5.94 31.97
CA PRO A 5 18.67 6.88 30.91
C PRO A 5 17.50 7.79 30.50
N ILE A 6 16.27 7.27 30.49
CA ILE A 6 15.07 8.03 30.11
C ILE A 6 14.82 9.14 31.14
N PHE A 7 14.91 8.81 32.43
CA PHE A 7 14.71 9.77 33.51
C PHE A 7 15.80 10.85 33.54
N ILE A 8 17.06 10.46 33.33
CA ILE A 8 18.18 11.42 33.21
C ILE A 8 17.96 12.37 32.04
N ASN A 9 17.59 11.84 30.86
CA ASN A 9 17.31 12.67 29.68
C ASN A 9 16.13 13.61 29.91
N PHE A 10 15.07 13.13 30.59
CA PHE A 10 13.93 13.97 30.98
C PHE A 10 14.36 15.13 31.87
N LEU A 11 15.15 14.86 32.93
CA LEU A 11 15.66 15.90 33.82
C LEU A 11 16.54 16.92 33.08
N ILE A 12 17.44 16.46 32.21
CA ILE A 12 18.27 17.35 31.38
C ILE A 12 17.37 18.23 30.49
N THR A 13 16.33 17.65 29.89
CA THR A 13 15.40 18.37 29.02
C THR A 13 14.60 19.40 29.78
N GLU A 14 14.12 19.09 30.98
CA GLU A 14 13.41 20.05 31.84
C GLU A 14 14.33 21.20 32.28
N VAL A 15 15.58 20.90 32.65
CA VAL A 15 16.57 21.95 33.00
C VAL A 15 16.79 22.90 31.81
N ILE A 16 16.95 22.36 30.59
CA ILE A 16 17.08 23.18 29.38
C ILE A 16 15.79 23.97 29.11
N TYR A 17 14.62 23.34 29.27
CA TYR A 17 13.32 23.96 29.02
C TYR A 17 13.11 25.22 29.86
N PHE A 18 13.45 25.15 31.16
CA PHE A 18 13.35 26.28 32.07
C PHE A 18 14.51 27.28 31.93
N ALA A 19 15.75 26.81 31.75
CA ALA A 19 16.93 27.69 31.67
C ALA A 19 16.94 28.59 30.43
N PHE A 20 16.35 28.14 29.32
CA PHE A 20 16.35 28.86 28.04
C PHE A 20 14.98 29.42 27.64
N ASP A 21 13.99 29.43 28.55
CA ASP A 21 12.64 29.95 28.30
C ASP A 21 12.02 29.33 27.02
N ALA A 22 12.16 28.01 26.89
CA ALA A 22 11.72 27.26 25.71
C ALA A 22 10.19 27.14 25.61
N ASN A 23 9.47 27.56 26.66
CA ASN A 23 8.01 27.72 26.70
C ASN A 23 7.46 28.60 25.55
N LYS A 24 8.27 29.50 25.01
CA LYS A 24 7.96 30.35 23.85
C LYS A 24 7.94 29.58 22.53
N LEU A 25 8.66 28.45 22.47
CA LEU A 25 8.84 27.65 21.26
C LEU A 25 8.00 26.37 21.28
N ILE A 26 7.96 25.68 22.42
CA ILE A 26 7.34 24.34 22.54
C ILE A 26 6.53 24.29 23.83
N LYS A 27 5.35 23.68 23.77
CA LYS A 27 4.51 23.42 24.95
C LYS A 27 5.12 22.27 25.77
N GLN A 28 5.21 22.44 27.09
CA GLN A 28 5.67 21.40 28.02
C GLN A 28 4.90 20.07 27.87
N SER A 29 3.60 20.13 27.54
CA SER A 29 2.78 18.93 27.30
C SER A 29 3.32 18.03 26.19
N ILE A 30 3.99 18.61 25.18
CA ILE A 30 4.61 17.85 24.08
C ILE A 30 5.83 17.08 24.60
N ILE A 31 6.66 17.72 25.42
CA ILE A 31 7.83 17.12 26.04
C ILE A 31 7.40 15.98 26.96
N LEU A 32 6.44 16.23 27.85
CA LEU A 32 5.92 15.22 28.76
C LEU A 32 5.34 14.02 27.99
N ASN A 33 4.56 14.28 26.94
CA ASN A 33 4.00 13.22 26.12
C ASN A 33 5.08 12.35 25.46
N TYR A 34 6.12 12.98 24.91
CA TYR A 34 7.24 12.27 24.30
C TYR A 34 7.89 11.28 25.28
N TYR A 35 8.17 11.71 26.51
CA TYR A 35 8.77 10.85 27.54
C TYR A 35 7.83 9.75 28.04
N ILE A 36 6.52 10.04 28.19
CA ILE A 36 5.51 9.02 28.52
C ILE A 36 5.47 7.94 27.43
N MET A 37 5.43 8.34 26.17
CA MET A 37 5.45 7.41 25.05
C MET A 37 6.72 6.57 25.00
N LEU A 38 7.89 7.19 25.23
CA LEU A 38 9.17 6.47 25.28
C LEU A 38 9.17 5.42 26.39
N LEU A 39 8.66 5.76 27.58
CA LEU A 39 8.51 4.81 28.70
C LEU A 39 7.59 3.64 28.33
N ILE A 40 6.41 3.92 27.75
CA ILE A 40 5.45 2.90 27.32
C ILE A 40 6.08 1.95 26.30
N ILE A 41 6.76 2.48 25.28
CA ILE A 41 7.43 1.68 24.25
C ILE A 41 8.51 0.79 24.88
N CYS A 42 9.33 1.33 25.80
CA CYS A 42 10.34 0.55 26.50
C CYS A 42 9.73 -0.58 27.34
N ILE A 43 8.57 -0.35 27.99
CA ILE A 43 7.84 -1.38 28.72
C ILE A 43 7.37 -2.48 27.77
N ILE A 44 6.82 -2.12 26.60
CA ILE A 44 6.36 -3.10 25.61
C ILE A 44 7.54 -3.95 25.11
N PHE A 45 8.67 -3.34 24.73
CA PHE A 45 9.85 -4.09 24.31
C PHE A 45 10.41 -4.99 25.41
N PHE A 46 10.41 -4.51 26.66
CA PHE A 46 10.83 -5.32 27.80
C PHE A 46 9.92 -6.55 27.96
N LEU A 47 8.60 -6.37 27.93
CA LEU A 47 7.65 -7.48 28.06
C LEU A 47 7.71 -8.44 26.87
N GLN A 48 7.87 -7.94 25.64
CA GLN A 48 8.06 -8.74 24.44
C GLN A 48 9.34 -9.59 24.55
N SER A 49 10.45 -8.97 24.97
CA SER A 49 11.70 -9.67 25.24
C SER A 49 11.53 -10.72 26.34
N LEU A 50 10.78 -10.42 27.40
CA LEU A 50 10.50 -11.35 28.49
C LEU A 50 9.70 -12.56 28.01
N VAL A 51 8.66 -12.36 27.19
CA VAL A 51 7.91 -13.45 26.54
C VAL A 51 8.84 -14.34 25.71
N LEU A 52 9.67 -13.75 24.86
CA LEU A 52 10.60 -14.50 24.03
C LEU A 52 11.66 -15.23 24.87
N GLY A 53 12.13 -14.64 25.97
CA GLY A 53 13.09 -15.27 26.88
C GLY A 53 12.51 -16.45 27.66
N ILE A 54 11.18 -16.49 27.83
CA ILE A 54 10.49 -17.65 28.40
C ILE A 54 10.34 -18.76 27.34
N ILE A 55 10.06 -18.39 26.09
CA ILE A 55 9.85 -19.33 24.97
C ILE A 55 11.16 -19.97 24.51
N THR A 56 12.25 -19.20 24.53
CA THR A 56 13.55 -19.58 23.97
C THR A 56 14.56 -19.87 25.09
N SER A 57 15.40 -20.89 24.92
CA SER A 57 16.47 -21.20 25.88
C SER A 57 17.84 -20.64 25.49
N ASN A 58 17.98 -20.17 24.25
CA ASN A 58 19.24 -19.73 23.66
C ASN A 58 19.24 -18.22 23.44
N SER A 59 20.29 -17.53 23.89
CA SER A 59 20.44 -16.07 23.80
C SER A 59 20.48 -15.54 22.37
N LEU A 60 21.09 -16.24 21.41
CA LEU A 60 21.10 -15.83 20.00
C LEU A 60 19.70 -15.93 19.39
N PHE A 61 18.96 -17.01 19.69
CA PHE A 61 17.59 -17.17 19.20
C PHE A 61 16.64 -16.16 19.85
N HIS A 62 16.86 -15.82 21.11
CA HIS A 62 16.17 -14.74 21.81
C HIS A 62 16.39 -13.39 21.12
N ILE A 63 17.64 -13.02 20.84
CA ILE A 63 17.97 -11.76 20.14
C ILE A 63 17.35 -11.74 18.73
N ALA A 64 17.54 -12.80 17.95
CA ALA A 64 17.02 -12.88 16.58
C ALA A 64 15.48 -12.80 16.54
N SER A 65 14.79 -13.52 17.43
CA SER A 65 13.33 -13.46 17.52
C SER A 65 12.84 -12.10 18.00
N GLY A 66 13.55 -11.43 18.93
CA GLY A 66 13.21 -10.09 19.41
C GLY A 66 13.26 -9.02 18.32
N LEU A 67 14.19 -9.16 17.38
CA LEU A 67 14.26 -8.27 16.21
C LEU A 67 13.17 -8.60 15.18
N LEU A 68 12.99 -9.89 14.85
CA LEU A 68 12.09 -10.30 13.77
C LEU A 68 10.61 -10.20 14.10
N ILE A 69 10.21 -10.42 15.36
CA ILE A 69 8.81 -10.50 15.78
C ILE A 69 8.00 -9.26 15.38
N ASN A 70 8.62 -8.08 15.38
CA ASN A 70 7.96 -6.83 15.03
C ASN A 70 7.69 -6.68 13.52
N PHE A 71 8.45 -7.38 12.68
CA PHE A 71 8.31 -7.35 11.23
C PHE A 71 7.52 -8.53 10.68
N ILE A 72 7.26 -9.56 11.49
CA ILE A 72 6.50 -10.75 11.06
C ILE A 72 5.15 -10.40 10.40
N PRO A 73 4.29 -9.54 10.99
CA PRO A 73 3.01 -9.21 10.36
C PRO A 73 3.18 -8.54 8.99
N PHE A 74 4.15 -7.62 8.89
CA PHE A 74 4.47 -6.93 7.64
C PHE A 74 4.96 -7.90 6.57
N ILE A 75 5.93 -8.75 6.90
CA ILE A 75 6.51 -9.72 5.97
C ILE A 75 5.43 -10.70 5.52
N LEU A 76 4.62 -11.22 6.46
CA LEU A 76 3.56 -12.18 6.15
C LEU A 76 2.52 -11.59 5.18
N ILE A 77 2.00 -10.39 5.46
CA ILE A 77 1.02 -9.74 4.60
C ILE A 77 1.64 -9.36 3.24
N SER A 78 2.88 -8.87 3.23
CA SER A 78 3.57 -8.52 1.98
C SER A 78 3.74 -9.74 1.07
N VAL A 79 4.24 -10.84 1.62
CA VAL A 79 4.44 -12.09 0.90
C VAL A 79 3.12 -12.70 0.46
N LEU A 80 2.07 -12.63 1.30
CA LEU A 80 0.74 -13.09 0.94
C LEU A 80 0.13 -12.26 -0.19
N ASN A 81 0.22 -10.93 -0.13
CA ASN A 81 -0.30 -10.03 -1.17
C ASN A 81 0.41 -10.25 -2.51
N LEU A 82 1.74 -10.35 -2.49
CA LEU A 82 2.53 -10.65 -3.69
C LEU A 82 2.09 -11.97 -4.32
N PHE A 83 1.91 -13.00 -3.50
CA PHE A 83 1.44 -14.29 -3.99
C PHE A 83 -0.01 -14.23 -4.51
N LEU A 84 -0.93 -13.59 -3.80
CA LEU A 84 -2.34 -13.48 -4.18
C LEU A 84 -2.51 -12.70 -5.49
N ASN A 85 -1.73 -11.65 -5.72
CA ASN A 85 -1.72 -10.90 -6.99
C ASN A 85 -1.36 -11.77 -8.20
N VAL A 86 -0.57 -12.82 -7.96
CA VAL A 86 -0.19 -13.79 -9.00
C VAL A 86 -1.24 -14.88 -9.13
N ALA A 87 -1.69 -15.45 -8.01
CA ALA A 87 -2.69 -16.51 -8.00
C ALA A 87 -4.02 -16.01 -8.60
N PHE A 88 -4.38 -14.76 -8.33
CA PHE A 88 -5.61 -14.11 -8.75
C PHE A 88 -5.30 -12.85 -9.55
N TYR A 89 -4.96 -13.01 -10.83
CA TYR A 89 -4.60 -11.86 -11.65
C TYR A 89 -5.78 -10.88 -11.82
N GLY A 90 -5.53 -9.60 -11.57
CA GLY A 90 -6.57 -8.59 -11.53
C GLY A 90 -7.26 -8.45 -10.18
N LEU A 91 -6.94 -9.28 -9.18
CA LEU A 91 -7.45 -9.10 -7.82
C LEU A 91 -6.92 -7.77 -7.28
N TYR A 92 -7.85 -6.88 -6.96
CA TYR A 92 -7.53 -5.72 -6.16
C TYR A 92 -7.57 -6.13 -4.69
N LEU A 93 -6.41 -6.17 -4.05
CA LEU A 93 -6.31 -6.21 -2.60
C LEU A 93 -6.24 -4.76 -2.13
N GLU A 94 -7.28 -4.32 -1.43
CA GLU A 94 -7.21 -3.08 -0.65
C GLU A 94 -5.94 -3.09 0.20
N ASP A 95 -5.31 -1.93 0.39
CA ASP A 95 -3.97 -1.81 0.95
C ASP A 95 -3.92 -2.23 2.42
N SER A 96 -3.91 -3.53 2.60
CA SER A 96 -3.83 -4.24 3.86
C SER A 96 -2.55 -3.89 4.58
N LEU A 97 -1.48 -3.48 3.88
CA LEU A 97 -0.25 -3.00 4.50
C LEU A 97 -0.45 -1.62 5.12
N THR A 98 -1.05 -0.67 4.40
CA THR A 98 -1.39 0.65 4.97
C THR A 98 -2.37 0.51 6.14
N LEU A 99 -3.40 -0.33 6.01
CA LEU A 99 -4.32 -0.60 7.11
C LEU A 99 -3.57 -1.20 8.32
N LEU A 100 -2.71 -2.19 8.10
CA LEU A 100 -1.94 -2.86 9.15
C LEU A 100 -1.05 -1.88 9.92
N VAL A 101 -0.44 -0.94 9.20
CA VAL A 101 0.54 0.05 9.68
C VAL A 101 -0.14 1.37 10.11
N SER A 102 -1.47 1.48 9.95
CA SER A 102 -2.24 2.66 10.35
C SER A 102 -2.37 2.81 11.87
N ASN A 103 -2.53 4.04 12.33
CA ASN A 103 -2.80 4.35 13.75
C ASN A 103 -4.19 3.86 14.24
N LYS A 104 -5.03 3.34 13.33
CA LYS A 104 -6.32 2.73 13.66
C LYS A 104 -6.20 1.22 13.88
N SER A 105 -5.11 0.60 13.40
CA SER A 105 -4.88 -0.83 13.52
C SER A 105 -4.30 -1.16 14.89
N PHE A 106 -5.05 -1.94 15.67
CA PHE A 106 -4.56 -2.49 16.93
C PHE A 106 -3.28 -3.33 16.74
N ILE A 107 -3.12 -3.98 15.58
CA ILE A 107 -1.94 -4.80 15.26
C ILE A 107 -0.68 -3.94 15.22
N ALA A 108 -0.75 -2.68 14.74
CA ALA A 108 0.39 -1.77 14.74
C ALA A 108 0.92 -1.52 16.17
N TYR A 109 0.02 -1.50 17.16
CA TYR A 109 0.38 -1.28 18.57
C TYR A 109 0.89 -2.54 19.27
N LEU A 110 0.57 -3.74 18.77
CA LEU A 110 1.15 -5.00 19.26
C LEU A 110 2.62 -5.15 18.84
N PHE A 111 3.01 -4.51 17.74
CA PHE A 111 4.34 -4.57 17.14
C PHE A 111 4.91 -3.16 16.93
N PRO A 112 5.45 -2.49 17.97
CA PRO A 112 5.76 -1.06 17.91
C PRO A 112 6.69 -0.64 16.76
N LEU A 113 7.63 -1.47 16.30
CA LEU A 113 8.47 -1.10 15.14
C LEU A 113 7.68 -1.06 13.83
N LEU A 114 6.59 -1.83 13.73
CA LEU A 114 5.69 -1.79 12.58
C LEU A 114 5.03 -0.41 12.45
N SER A 115 4.59 0.13 13.59
CA SER A 115 4.00 1.47 13.65
C SER A 115 5.00 2.58 13.27
N TRP A 116 6.30 2.35 13.47
CA TRP A 116 7.35 3.31 13.12
C TRP A 116 7.59 3.42 11.61
N LEU A 117 7.24 2.38 10.85
CA LEU A 117 7.23 2.47 9.38
C LEU A 117 6.17 3.47 8.88
N ASN A 118 5.19 3.83 9.72
CA ASN A 118 4.29 4.96 9.48
C ASN A 118 4.72 6.18 10.30
N SER A 119 5.03 7.29 9.64
CA SER A 119 5.39 8.54 10.32
C SER A 119 4.24 9.11 11.18
N GLU A 120 2.99 8.68 10.98
CA GLU A 120 1.81 9.22 11.69
C GLU A 120 1.68 8.76 13.15
N ILE A 121 2.20 7.58 13.52
CA ILE A 121 2.08 7.04 14.89
C ILE A 121 3.17 7.63 15.81
N VAL A 122 4.15 8.32 15.23
CA VAL A 122 5.35 8.75 15.92
C VAL A 122 5.08 10.02 16.74
N PHE A 123 4.79 9.80 18.02
CA PHE A 123 4.88 10.70 19.18
C PHE A 123 3.98 11.95 19.26
N SER A 124 3.29 12.37 18.19
CA SER A 124 2.50 13.62 18.20
C SER A 124 0.99 13.46 17.98
N LYS A 125 0.54 12.34 17.41
CA LYS A 125 -0.88 12.11 17.02
C LYS A 125 -1.52 10.87 17.63
N VAL A 126 -0.94 10.31 18.69
CA VAL A 126 -1.59 9.23 19.44
C VAL A 126 -2.78 9.83 20.19
N GLY A 127 -3.97 9.71 19.60
CA GLY A 127 -5.21 10.09 20.27
C GLY A 127 -5.51 9.17 21.45
N PHE A 128 -6.55 9.49 22.22
CA PHE A 128 -6.99 8.70 23.38
C PHE A 128 -7.12 7.19 23.09
N VAL A 129 -7.63 6.83 21.91
CA VAL A 129 -7.75 5.43 21.45
C VAL A 129 -6.39 4.73 21.34
N GLY A 130 -5.37 5.44 20.88
CA GLY A 130 -4.03 4.86 20.75
C GLY A 130 -3.38 4.55 22.10
N TYR A 131 -3.62 5.35 23.15
CA TYR A 131 -3.18 5.00 24.50
C TYR A 131 -3.90 3.76 25.04
N ILE A 132 -5.20 3.61 24.77
CA ILE A 132 -5.94 2.40 25.14
C ILE A 132 -5.29 1.18 24.46
N TYR A 133 -4.96 1.27 23.17
CA TYR A 133 -4.28 0.19 22.46
C TYR A 133 -2.90 -0.13 23.05
N LEU A 134 -2.09 0.87 23.40
CA LEU A 134 -0.80 0.65 24.06
C LEU A 134 -0.95 -0.04 25.44
N LEU A 135 -1.93 0.38 26.25
CA LEU A 135 -2.21 -0.24 27.54
C LEU A 135 -2.69 -1.68 27.38
N LEU A 136 -3.56 -1.95 26.39
CA LEU A 136 -3.98 -3.30 26.04
C LEU A 136 -2.80 -4.16 25.57
N THR A 137 -1.88 -3.62 24.77
CA THR A 137 -0.65 -4.32 24.39
C THR A 137 0.17 -4.72 25.60
N ILE A 138 0.39 -3.80 26.54
CA ILE A 138 1.10 -4.07 27.80
C ILE A 138 0.40 -5.21 28.56
N LEU A 139 -0.92 -5.12 28.71
CA LEU A 139 -1.72 -6.13 29.40
C LEU A 139 -1.61 -7.50 28.73
N ILE A 140 -1.68 -7.56 27.39
CA ILE A 140 -1.57 -8.82 26.63
C ILE A 140 -0.19 -9.44 26.81
N TYR A 141 0.90 -8.69 26.64
CA TYR A 141 2.24 -9.25 26.82
C TYR A 141 2.52 -9.64 28.27
N PHE A 142 1.99 -8.88 29.24
CA PHE A 142 2.07 -9.24 30.65
C PHE A 142 1.34 -10.55 30.94
N LEU A 143 0.07 -10.68 30.54
CA LEU A 143 -0.70 -11.91 30.72
C LEU A 143 -0.06 -13.10 29.99
N LEU A 144 0.40 -12.89 28.75
CA LEU A 144 1.07 -13.92 27.97
C LEU A 144 2.35 -14.40 28.66
N SER A 145 3.18 -13.47 29.15
CA SER A 145 4.39 -13.83 29.89
C SER A 145 4.07 -14.58 31.18
N TYR A 146 3.06 -14.15 31.94
CA TYR A 146 2.63 -14.82 33.16
C TYR A 146 2.14 -16.24 32.89
N ILE A 147 1.29 -16.44 31.88
CA ILE A 147 0.77 -17.75 31.48
C ILE A 147 1.91 -18.67 31.01
N LEU A 148 2.84 -18.16 30.21
CA LEU A 148 3.97 -18.95 29.73
C LEU A 148 4.92 -19.29 30.88
N PHE A 149 5.19 -18.34 31.78
CA PHE A 149 6.06 -18.56 32.93
C PHE A 149 5.51 -19.66 33.85
N THR A 150 4.21 -19.60 34.19
CA THR A 150 3.56 -20.60 35.07
C THR A 150 3.47 -21.99 34.44
N LYS A 151 3.38 -22.08 33.11
CA LYS A 151 3.37 -23.37 32.38
C LYS A 151 4.77 -23.90 32.04
N ARG A 152 5.83 -23.14 32.30
CA ARG A 152 7.20 -23.53 31.94
C ARG A 152 7.67 -24.69 32.80
N LYS A 153 7.95 -25.84 32.18
CA LYS A 153 8.63 -26.96 32.83
C LYS A 153 10.14 -26.73 32.82
N ASN A 154 10.79 -26.78 33.98
CA ASN A 154 12.23 -26.54 34.12
C ASN A 154 13.09 -27.58 33.39
N GLU A 155 12.57 -28.80 33.20
CA GLU A 155 13.26 -29.92 32.53
C GLU A 155 13.55 -29.67 31.04
N LYS A 156 12.87 -28.72 30.40
CA LYS A 156 13.04 -28.41 28.97
C LYS A 156 14.02 -27.27 28.68
N ALA A 157 14.83 -26.87 29.67
CA ALA A 157 15.77 -25.76 29.53
C ALA A 157 16.84 -25.97 28.45
N THR A 158 17.11 -27.22 28.04
CA THR A 158 18.09 -27.53 26.99
C THR A 158 17.52 -27.44 25.57
N ASN A 159 16.20 -27.43 25.39
CA ASN A 159 15.54 -27.36 24.08
C ASN A 159 15.54 -25.94 23.53
N LEU A 160 15.80 -25.75 22.23
CA LEU A 160 15.83 -24.42 21.59
C LEU A 160 14.56 -23.60 21.87
N VAL A 161 13.40 -24.25 21.73
CA VAL A 161 12.08 -23.74 22.08
C VAL A 161 11.53 -24.61 23.21
N VAL A 162 11.09 -23.99 24.29
CA VAL A 162 10.71 -24.68 25.53
C VAL A 162 9.35 -25.39 25.41
N PHE A 163 8.44 -24.85 24.60
CA PHE A 163 7.09 -25.38 24.41
C PHE A 163 6.96 -26.10 23.07
N ASP A 164 6.60 -27.38 23.09
CA ASP A 164 6.50 -28.20 21.87
C ASP A 164 5.45 -27.65 20.90
N SER A 165 4.31 -27.19 21.40
CA SER A 165 3.26 -26.58 20.56
C SER A 165 3.75 -25.32 19.84
N ILE A 166 4.59 -24.50 20.49
CA ILE A 166 5.18 -23.31 19.87
C ILE A 166 6.23 -23.73 18.84
N ALA A 167 7.04 -24.75 19.15
CA ALA A 167 8.01 -25.30 18.20
C ALA A 167 7.30 -25.82 16.93
N GLU A 168 6.21 -26.57 17.08
CA GLU A 168 5.41 -27.06 15.96
C GLU A 168 4.75 -25.91 15.17
N ALA A 169 4.20 -24.91 15.84
CA ALA A 169 3.64 -23.73 15.20
C ALA A 169 4.71 -22.97 14.39
N LEU A 170 5.90 -22.74 14.96
CA LEU A 170 7.03 -22.10 14.29
C LEU A 170 7.47 -22.88 13.05
N LYS A 171 7.46 -24.23 13.11
CA LYS A 171 7.77 -25.07 11.95
C LYS A 171 6.83 -24.81 10.79
N TYR A 172 5.53 -24.88 11.02
CA TYR A 172 4.56 -24.68 9.94
C TYR A 172 4.48 -23.21 9.50
N PHE A 173 4.67 -22.26 10.43
CA PHE A 173 4.77 -20.84 10.11
C PHE A 173 5.94 -20.57 9.16
N ASN A 174 7.17 -21.00 9.50
CA ASN A 174 8.35 -20.83 8.64
C ASN A 174 8.22 -21.56 7.30
N THR A 175 7.63 -22.76 7.32
CA THR A 175 7.33 -23.53 6.09
C THR A 175 6.44 -22.74 5.16
N THR A 176 5.36 -22.18 5.70
CA THR A 176 4.37 -21.40 4.95
C THR A 176 4.95 -20.08 4.46
N LEU A 177 5.71 -19.39 5.31
CA LEU A 177 6.37 -18.13 4.98
C LEU A 177 7.36 -18.30 3.82
N LEU A 178 8.21 -19.33 3.87
CA LEU A 178 9.15 -19.62 2.79
C LEU A 178 8.47 -20.16 1.55
N MET A 179 7.40 -20.96 1.68
CA MET A 179 6.58 -21.39 0.55
C MET A 179 6.05 -20.20 -0.23
N PHE A 180 5.34 -19.27 0.42
CA PHE A 180 4.82 -18.09 -0.25
C PHE A 180 5.93 -17.13 -0.70
N GLY A 181 7.00 -16.97 0.10
CA GLY A 181 8.10 -16.06 -0.21
C GLY A 181 8.89 -16.48 -1.44
N VAL A 182 9.31 -17.75 -1.51
CA VAL A 182 10.02 -18.30 -2.67
C VAL A 182 9.12 -18.33 -3.90
N SER A 183 7.82 -18.68 -3.74
CA SER A 183 6.83 -18.56 -4.81
C SER A 183 6.76 -17.15 -5.37
N SER A 184 6.68 -16.13 -4.49
CA SER A 184 6.59 -14.72 -4.88
C SER A 184 7.87 -14.20 -5.55
N LEU A 185 9.05 -14.69 -5.17
CA LEU A 185 10.28 -14.33 -5.88
C LEU A 185 10.34 -14.97 -7.27
N ALA A 186 9.90 -16.22 -7.38
CA ALA A 186 9.87 -16.94 -8.65
C ALA A 186 8.91 -16.30 -9.66
N THR A 187 7.84 -15.63 -9.22
CA THR A 187 6.90 -14.95 -10.13
C THR A 187 7.55 -13.77 -10.83
N MET A 188 8.41 -13.03 -10.13
CA MET A 188 9.17 -11.91 -10.67
C MET A 188 10.15 -12.40 -11.75
N ILE A 189 10.78 -13.56 -11.54
CA ILE A 189 11.77 -14.14 -12.47
C ILE A 189 11.08 -14.81 -13.67
N ALA A 190 10.05 -15.63 -13.40
CA ALA A 190 9.39 -16.47 -14.38
C ALA A 190 8.20 -15.80 -15.08
N LYS A 191 8.05 -14.48 -14.93
CA LYS A 191 6.99 -13.69 -15.56
C LYS A 191 5.59 -14.26 -15.28
N GLY A 192 5.33 -14.62 -14.02
CA GLY A 192 4.01 -15.07 -13.57
C GLY A 192 3.53 -16.43 -14.07
N ASP A 193 4.42 -17.29 -14.61
CA ASP A 193 4.07 -18.67 -14.97
C ASP A 193 3.68 -19.51 -13.73
N ILE A 194 2.42 -19.91 -13.66
CA ILE A 194 1.84 -20.59 -12.49
C ILE A 194 2.53 -21.91 -12.16
N PHE A 195 3.05 -22.62 -13.17
CA PHE A 195 3.79 -23.87 -12.94
C PHE A 195 5.09 -23.60 -12.20
N THR A 196 5.84 -22.56 -12.60
CA THR A 196 7.04 -22.14 -11.90
C THR A 196 6.74 -21.67 -10.47
N VAL A 197 5.62 -20.96 -10.25
CA VAL A 197 5.15 -20.58 -8.90
C VAL A 197 4.88 -21.82 -8.04
N PHE A 198 4.23 -22.82 -8.61
CA PHE A 198 3.94 -24.07 -7.90
C PHE A 198 5.23 -24.77 -7.46
N ILE A 199 6.15 -25.03 -8.39
CA ILE A 199 7.41 -25.73 -8.12
C ILE A 199 8.30 -24.98 -7.13
N SER A 200 8.43 -23.67 -7.30
CA SER A 200 9.19 -22.82 -6.37
C SER A 200 8.57 -22.80 -4.97
N GLY A 201 7.24 -22.82 -4.86
CA GLY A 201 6.54 -23.01 -3.59
C GLY A 201 6.85 -24.34 -2.92
N LEU A 202 6.87 -25.45 -3.66
CA LEU A 202 7.28 -26.75 -3.11
C LEU A 202 8.72 -26.73 -2.57
N ILE A 203 9.63 -26.09 -3.31
CA ILE A 203 11.03 -25.93 -2.88
C ILE A 203 11.08 -25.08 -1.60
N GLY A 204 10.39 -23.94 -1.56
CA GLY A 204 10.32 -23.07 -0.39
C GLY A 204 9.73 -23.77 0.84
N ALA A 205 8.65 -24.51 0.66
CA ALA A 205 8.05 -25.34 1.71
C ALA A 205 9.02 -26.42 2.20
N PHE A 206 9.71 -27.11 1.30
CA PHE A 206 10.67 -28.15 1.68
C PHE A 206 11.81 -27.58 2.50
N VAL A 207 12.41 -26.48 2.02
CA VAL A 207 13.48 -25.74 2.72
C VAL A 207 13.00 -25.29 4.09
N GLY A 208 11.84 -24.62 4.18
CA GLY A 208 11.31 -24.12 5.44
C GLY A 208 10.96 -25.20 6.45
N TYR A 209 10.37 -26.31 5.99
CA TYR A 209 10.06 -27.46 6.83
C TYR A 209 11.33 -28.15 7.33
N TYR A 210 12.28 -28.42 6.42
CA TYR A 210 13.54 -29.08 6.74
C TYR A 210 14.36 -28.28 7.75
N PHE A 211 14.59 -26.99 7.50
CA PHE A 211 15.36 -26.14 8.41
C PHE A 211 14.67 -26.00 9.77
N SER A 212 13.34 -25.82 9.80
CA SER A 212 12.64 -25.69 11.07
C SER A 212 12.66 -26.99 11.87
N GLU A 213 12.41 -28.13 11.24
CA GLU A 213 12.49 -29.44 11.90
C GLU A 213 13.93 -29.74 12.38
N ALA A 214 14.95 -29.40 11.57
CA ALA A 214 16.35 -29.56 11.93
C ALA A 214 16.77 -28.66 13.10
N LEU A 215 16.31 -27.41 13.14
CA LEU A 215 16.54 -26.46 14.23
C LEU A 215 15.88 -26.93 15.53
N ILE A 216 14.63 -27.39 15.46
CA ILE A 216 13.87 -27.86 16.62
C ILE A 216 14.49 -29.15 17.20
N LYS A 217 14.83 -30.12 16.34
CA LYS A 217 15.42 -31.40 16.75
C LYS A 217 16.93 -31.38 16.96
N ARG A 218 17.60 -30.27 16.60
CA ARG A 218 19.06 -30.13 16.57
C ARG A 218 19.77 -31.26 15.80
N ASN A 219 19.13 -31.76 14.75
CA ASN A 219 19.63 -32.87 13.96
C ASN A 219 19.29 -32.66 12.49
N LEU A 220 20.30 -32.80 11.62
CA LEU A 220 20.14 -32.67 10.17
C LEU A 220 19.46 -33.91 9.56
N LYS A 221 19.47 -35.06 10.24
CA LYS A 221 18.83 -36.30 9.76
C LYS A 221 17.31 -36.30 10.04
N VAL A 222 16.59 -35.33 9.48
CA VAL A 222 15.13 -35.16 9.64
C VAL A 222 14.29 -35.76 8.50
N TYR A 223 14.92 -36.43 7.54
CA TYR A 223 14.30 -37.00 6.33
C TYR A 223 13.21 -38.05 6.58
N ARG A 224 13.08 -38.60 7.80
CA ARG A 224 12.08 -39.63 8.13
C ARG A 224 10.70 -39.09 8.52
N ASN A 225 10.58 -37.78 8.84
CA ASN A 225 9.33 -37.16 9.32
C ASN A 225 8.72 -36.18 8.30
N LEU A 226 8.55 -36.62 7.04
CA LEU A 226 7.99 -35.80 5.96
C LEU A 226 6.45 -35.76 5.91
N LYS A 227 5.75 -36.48 6.79
CA LYS A 227 4.28 -36.49 6.81
C LYS A 227 3.69 -35.08 6.94
N GLY A 228 4.26 -34.25 7.82
CA GLY A 228 3.81 -32.86 7.98
C GLY A 228 4.03 -32.00 6.74
N TYR A 229 5.16 -32.20 6.04
CA TYR A 229 5.44 -31.54 4.77
C TYR A 229 4.42 -31.92 3.70
N LEU A 230 4.08 -33.22 3.57
CA LEU A 230 3.08 -33.69 2.60
C LEU A 230 1.69 -33.07 2.84
N ILE A 231 1.30 -32.84 4.09
CA ILE A 231 0.03 -32.16 4.41
C ILE A 231 0.05 -30.72 3.89
N VAL A 232 1.12 -29.95 4.16
CA VAL A 232 1.24 -28.57 3.68
C VAL A 232 1.22 -28.51 2.15
N VAL A 233 1.96 -29.41 1.49
CA VAL A 233 1.98 -29.53 0.02
C VAL A 233 0.60 -29.87 -0.54
N SER A 234 -0.15 -30.75 0.13
CA SER A 234 -1.50 -31.12 -0.30
C SER A 234 -2.45 -29.92 -0.22
N ILE A 235 -2.42 -29.18 0.90
CA ILE A 235 -3.21 -27.95 1.07
C ILE A 235 -2.83 -26.91 0.01
N TRP A 236 -1.53 -26.71 -0.23
CA TRP A 236 -1.02 -25.81 -1.26
C TRP A 236 -1.50 -26.16 -2.66
N SER A 237 -1.43 -27.46 -3.01
CA SER A 237 -1.87 -27.95 -4.31
C SER A 237 -3.36 -27.75 -4.51
N ILE A 238 -4.18 -28.06 -3.49
CA ILE A 238 -5.63 -27.81 -3.51
C ILE A 238 -5.91 -26.31 -3.65
N PHE A 239 -5.23 -25.47 -2.86
CA PHE A 239 -5.40 -24.03 -2.92
C PHE A 239 -5.11 -23.47 -4.32
N LEU A 240 -4.00 -23.88 -4.95
CA LEU A 240 -3.65 -23.42 -6.29
C LEU A 240 -4.59 -23.97 -7.37
N LEU A 241 -5.05 -25.22 -7.24
CA LEU A 241 -6.05 -25.75 -8.15
C LEU A 241 -7.34 -24.93 -8.08
N ILE A 242 -7.81 -24.61 -6.88
CA ILE A 242 -9.02 -23.79 -6.71
C ILE A 242 -8.77 -22.37 -7.20
N SER A 243 -7.57 -21.80 -7.05
CA SER A 243 -7.28 -20.44 -7.52
C SER A 243 -7.35 -20.29 -9.04
N GLN A 244 -7.09 -21.38 -9.79
CA GLN A 244 -7.27 -21.41 -11.24
C GLN A 244 -8.74 -21.53 -11.67
N THR A 245 -9.65 -21.86 -10.76
CA THR A 245 -11.09 -21.92 -11.05
C THR A 245 -11.78 -20.60 -10.74
N GLU A 246 -12.97 -20.40 -11.31
CA GLU A 246 -13.83 -19.26 -10.97
C GLU A 246 -14.57 -19.43 -9.62
N MET A 247 -14.31 -20.50 -8.85
CA MET A 247 -15.05 -20.78 -7.60
C MET A 247 -14.77 -19.75 -6.50
N ILE A 248 -13.51 -19.35 -6.33
CA ILE A 248 -13.11 -18.36 -5.30
C ILE A 248 -13.04 -16.95 -5.89
N PHE A 249 -12.48 -16.81 -7.08
CA PHE A 249 -12.31 -15.51 -7.73
C PHE A 249 -12.76 -15.56 -9.17
N ARG A 250 -13.68 -14.67 -9.52
CA ARG A 250 -14.14 -14.53 -10.91
C ARG A 250 -13.14 -13.70 -11.69
N HIS A 251 -12.29 -14.40 -12.44
CA HIS A 251 -11.36 -13.82 -13.41
C HIS A 251 -12.11 -13.14 -14.56
N SER A 252 -13.26 -13.70 -14.95
CA SER A 252 -14.13 -13.12 -15.98
C SER A 252 -14.72 -11.76 -15.60
N PRO A 253 -14.85 -10.83 -16.56
CA PRO A 253 -15.52 -9.56 -16.32
C PRO A 253 -17.03 -9.75 -16.01
N PRO A 254 -17.67 -8.77 -15.34
CA PRO A 254 -19.12 -8.78 -15.15
C PRO A 254 -19.87 -8.74 -16.49
N LYS A 255 -21.12 -9.22 -16.51
CA LYS A 255 -21.97 -9.14 -17.71
C LYS A 255 -22.31 -7.68 -17.99
N LEU A 256 -22.34 -7.30 -19.27
CA LEU A 256 -22.64 -5.94 -19.69
C LEU A 256 -23.97 -5.42 -19.09
N ASP A 257 -24.99 -6.26 -19.04
CA ASP A 257 -26.32 -5.87 -18.56
C ASP A 257 -26.38 -5.64 -17.05
N ASP A 258 -25.41 -6.15 -16.29
CA ASP A 258 -25.35 -5.96 -14.83
C ASP A 258 -24.62 -4.67 -14.45
N ILE A 259 -23.88 -4.07 -15.38
CA ILE A 259 -23.05 -2.88 -15.15
C ILE A 259 -23.92 -1.62 -15.26
N GLU A 260 -23.87 -0.80 -14.21
CA GLU A 260 -24.46 0.53 -14.20
C GLU A 260 -23.47 1.57 -14.75
N SER A 261 -22.23 1.50 -14.29
CA SER A 261 -21.18 2.43 -14.73
C SER A 261 -19.78 1.89 -14.45
N VAL A 262 -18.77 2.45 -15.12
CA VAL A 262 -17.37 2.02 -14.99
C VAL A 262 -16.44 3.20 -14.75
N CYS A 263 -15.46 3.02 -13.87
CA CYS A 263 -14.27 3.86 -13.82
C CYS A 263 -13.05 3.08 -14.29
N ILE A 264 -12.22 3.70 -15.12
CA ILE A 264 -10.96 3.13 -15.57
C ILE A 264 -9.88 4.21 -15.59
N SER A 265 -8.70 3.88 -15.11
CA SER A 265 -7.52 4.74 -15.16
C SER A 265 -6.23 3.92 -15.23
N ASN A 266 -5.25 4.43 -15.96
CA ASN A 266 -3.85 3.98 -15.93
C ASN A 266 -2.92 5.02 -15.27
N ASN A 267 -3.49 6.11 -14.72
CA ASN A 267 -2.74 7.17 -14.07
C ASN A 267 -2.53 6.82 -12.59
N LYS A 268 -1.28 6.60 -12.18
CA LYS A 268 -0.93 6.21 -10.81
C LYS A 268 -1.49 7.13 -9.73
N LYS A 269 -1.54 8.44 -9.97
CA LYS A 269 -2.11 9.42 -9.02
C LYS A 269 -3.60 9.20 -8.86
N ILE A 270 -4.31 9.00 -9.98
CA ILE A 270 -5.77 8.82 -9.98
C ILE A 270 -6.14 7.47 -9.37
N ILE A 271 -5.35 6.44 -9.68
CA ILE A 271 -5.45 5.14 -9.00
C ILE A 271 -5.29 5.33 -7.49
N TYR A 272 -4.23 6.02 -7.05
CA TYR A 272 -4.03 6.34 -5.64
C TYR A 272 -5.20 7.12 -5.04
N ASP A 273 -5.71 8.16 -5.70
CA ASP A 273 -6.84 8.93 -5.18
C ASP A 273 -8.15 8.11 -5.14
N MET A 274 -8.35 7.18 -6.08
CA MET A 274 -9.49 6.24 -6.04
C MET A 274 -9.34 5.17 -4.96
N GLU A 275 -8.12 4.83 -4.58
CA GLU A 275 -7.81 3.81 -3.57
C GLU A 275 -7.80 4.39 -2.15
N TYR A 276 -7.17 5.55 -1.95
CA TYR A 276 -6.89 6.15 -0.63
C TYR A 276 -7.58 7.49 -0.40
N GLY A 277 -8.06 8.15 -1.45
CA GLY A 277 -8.74 9.43 -1.33
C GLY A 277 -10.14 9.28 -0.72
N SER A 278 -10.52 10.21 0.17
CA SER A 278 -11.84 10.23 0.83
C SER A 278 -13.02 10.51 -0.12
N LYS A 279 -12.81 10.50 -1.44
CA LYS A 279 -13.83 10.84 -2.44
C LYS A 279 -13.82 9.76 -3.51
N ALA A 280 -14.89 8.95 -3.55
CA ALA A 280 -15.17 8.09 -4.69
C ALA A 280 -15.11 8.90 -6.00
N PRO A 281 -14.66 8.32 -7.12
CA PRO A 281 -14.58 9.03 -8.38
C PRO A 281 -15.95 9.67 -8.69
N ARG A 282 -15.97 11.00 -8.81
CA ARG A 282 -17.21 11.79 -9.03
C ARG A 282 -17.87 11.47 -10.36
N PHE A 283 -17.07 10.98 -11.30
CA PHE A 283 -17.47 10.72 -12.67
C PHE A 283 -17.35 9.24 -12.99
N HIS A 284 -18.22 8.78 -13.87
CA HIS A 284 -18.27 7.40 -14.31
C HIS A 284 -18.59 7.35 -15.80
N ILE A 285 -18.04 6.36 -16.50
CA ILE A 285 -18.42 6.01 -17.86
C ILE A 285 -19.77 5.28 -17.79
N LYS A 286 -20.79 5.85 -18.43
CA LYS A 286 -22.14 5.27 -18.56
C LYS A 286 -22.48 4.84 -19.99
N ASN A 287 -21.67 5.24 -20.97
CA ASN A 287 -21.87 4.86 -22.36
C ASN A 287 -21.66 3.35 -22.54
N LYS A 288 -22.71 2.64 -22.98
CA LYS A 288 -22.67 1.18 -23.15
C LYS A 288 -21.62 0.71 -24.17
N GLU A 289 -21.35 1.48 -25.21
CA GLU A 289 -20.33 1.12 -26.20
C GLU A 289 -18.93 1.21 -25.61
N THR A 290 -18.66 2.25 -24.82
CA THR A 290 -17.39 2.41 -24.10
C THR A 290 -17.23 1.31 -23.04
N ILE A 291 -18.29 0.98 -22.30
CA ILE A 291 -18.26 -0.13 -21.34
C ILE A 291 -17.93 -1.45 -22.04
N LYS A 292 -18.52 -1.74 -23.22
CA LYS A 292 -18.14 -2.91 -24.02
C LYS A 292 -16.65 -2.92 -24.34
N LYS A 293 -16.07 -1.79 -24.74
CA LYS A 293 -14.63 -1.67 -25.01
C LYS A 293 -13.79 -1.94 -23.75
N VAL A 294 -14.21 -1.46 -22.58
CA VAL A 294 -13.53 -1.75 -21.30
C VAL A 294 -13.58 -3.25 -20.98
N LEU A 295 -14.71 -3.92 -21.22
CA LEU A 295 -14.81 -5.38 -21.03
C LEU A 295 -13.88 -6.13 -22.00
N SER A 296 -13.82 -5.71 -23.27
CA SER A 296 -12.91 -6.29 -24.26
C SER A 296 -11.43 -6.05 -23.91
N LEU A 297 -11.12 -4.86 -23.37
CA LEU A 297 -9.80 -4.53 -22.85
C LEU A 297 -9.44 -5.46 -21.69
N GLN A 298 -10.33 -5.64 -20.71
CA GLN A 298 -10.09 -6.54 -19.59
C GLN A 298 -9.83 -7.98 -20.07
N GLN A 299 -10.67 -8.49 -20.98
CA GLN A 299 -10.49 -9.82 -21.56
C GLN A 299 -9.13 -9.96 -22.26
N HIS A 300 -8.74 -8.95 -23.05
CA HIS A 300 -7.45 -8.90 -23.71
C HIS A 300 -6.30 -8.93 -22.69
N ILE A 301 -6.32 -8.06 -21.67
CA ILE A 301 -5.32 -8.03 -20.60
C ILE A 301 -5.21 -9.40 -19.90
N THR A 302 -6.33 -10.03 -19.57
CA THR A 302 -6.31 -11.36 -18.92
C THR A 302 -5.76 -12.48 -19.81
N SER A 303 -5.74 -12.28 -21.13
CA SER A 303 -5.18 -13.24 -22.10
C SER A 303 -3.68 -13.05 -22.33
N LEU A 304 -3.11 -11.89 -21.96
CA LEU A 304 -1.70 -11.60 -22.15
C LEU A 304 -0.84 -12.45 -21.22
N LYS A 305 0.35 -12.82 -21.72
CA LYS A 305 1.38 -13.38 -20.85
C LYS A 305 1.82 -12.31 -19.88
N ARG A 306 1.72 -12.62 -18.59
CA ARG A 306 2.09 -11.71 -17.50
C ARG A 306 3.57 -11.38 -17.63
N ASP A 307 3.94 -10.12 -17.47
CA ASP A 307 5.34 -9.71 -17.43
C ASP A 307 5.48 -8.51 -16.51
N TYR A 308 5.95 -8.79 -15.29
CA TYR A 308 6.11 -7.82 -14.22
C TYR A 308 7.38 -6.97 -14.35
N SER A 309 8.18 -7.14 -15.42
CA SER A 309 9.38 -6.32 -15.64
C SER A 309 9.08 -4.86 -16.02
N ARG A 310 7.86 -4.58 -16.53
CA ARG A 310 7.38 -3.22 -16.79
C ARG A 310 6.20 -2.89 -15.88
N LEU A 311 6.31 -1.79 -15.16
CA LEU A 311 5.32 -1.31 -14.19
C LEU A 311 4.28 -0.39 -14.85
N ASN A 312 3.51 -0.93 -15.79
CA ASN A 312 2.25 -0.31 -16.18
C ASN A 312 1.14 -0.92 -15.34
N SER A 313 0.18 -0.08 -14.93
CA SER A 313 -0.98 -0.51 -14.17
C SER A 313 -2.26 0.05 -14.77
N VAL A 314 -3.34 -0.73 -14.67
CA VAL A 314 -4.69 -0.34 -15.08
C VAL A 314 -5.63 -0.72 -13.96
N TYR A 315 -6.34 0.27 -13.46
CA TYR A 315 -7.35 0.09 -12.44
C TYR A 315 -8.74 0.22 -13.06
N ILE A 316 -9.62 -0.73 -12.78
CA ILE A 316 -11.00 -0.77 -13.28
C ILE A 316 -11.95 -0.98 -12.10
N VAL A 317 -12.95 -0.13 -11.98
CA VAL A 317 -14.02 -0.24 -10.99
C VAL A 317 -15.36 -0.32 -11.71
N TYR A 318 -16.02 -1.46 -11.60
CA TYR A 318 -17.39 -1.64 -12.08
C TYR A 318 -18.36 -1.38 -10.94
N ARG A 319 -19.31 -0.47 -11.14
CA ARG A 319 -20.49 -0.35 -10.28
C ARG A 319 -21.63 -1.11 -10.95
N LEU A 320 -22.16 -2.09 -10.23
CA LEU A 320 -23.28 -2.91 -10.69
C LEU A 320 -24.61 -2.27 -10.31
N LYS A 321 -25.68 -2.59 -11.05
CA LYS A 321 -27.04 -2.09 -10.81
C LYS A 321 -27.62 -2.41 -9.42
N ASN A 322 -27.07 -3.41 -8.74
CA ASN A 322 -27.45 -3.78 -7.37
C ASN A 322 -26.64 -3.02 -6.29
N GLY A 323 -25.86 -2.01 -6.68
CA GLY A 323 -25.04 -1.20 -5.77
C GLY A 323 -23.70 -1.84 -5.38
N ARG A 324 -23.41 -3.08 -5.79
CA ARG A 324 -22.10 -3.70 -5.54
C ARG A 324 -21.02 -3.14 -6.46
N GLU A 325 -19.79 -3.07 -5.95
CA GLU A 325 -18.61 -2.69 -6.74
C GLU A 325 -17.67 -3.87 -6.95
N ILE A 326 -17.08 -3.94 -8.14
CA ILE A 326 -16.04 -4.90 -8.49
C ILE A 326 -14.81 -4.09 -8.89
N LYS A 327 -13.76 -4.18 -8.08
CA LYS A 327 -12.47 -3.50 -8.30
C LYS A 327 -11.47 -4.48 -8.90
N ARG A 328 -10.67 -4.01 -9.87
CA ARG A 328 -9.64 -4.78 -10.56
C ARG A 328 -8.39 -3.95 -10.76
N LEU A 329 -7.23 -4.48 -10.40
CA LEU A 329 -5.93 -3.87 -10.66
C LEU A 329 -5.08 -4.84 -11.48
N TYR A 330 -4.77 -4.45 -12.71
CA TYR A 330 -3.91 -5.20 -13.60
C TYR A 330 -2.55 -4.55 -13.68
N GLU A 331 -1.52 -5.32 -13.41
CA GLU A 331 -0.12 -4.87 -13.52
C GLU A 331 0.62 -5.72 -14.53
N GLY A 332 1.54 -5.09 -15.27
CA GLY A 332 2.48 -5.78 -16.15
C GLY A 332 2.72 -5.06 -17.48
N SER A 333 3.31 -5.79 -18.42
CA SER A 333 3.58 -5.30 -19.77
C SER A 333 2.35 -5.44 -20.66
N PHE A 334 1.86 -4.32 -21.17
CA PHE A 334 0.77 -4.29 -22.14
C PHE A 334 1.29 -4.12 -23.57
N ASP A 335 0.60 -4.71 -24.54
CA ASP A 335 0.96 -4.70 -25.97
C ASP A 335 0.35 -3.52 -26.74
N SER A 336 0.52 -3.48 -28.06
CA SER A 336 -0.06 -2.41 -28.88
C SER A 336 -1.59 -2.39 -28.86
N LYS A 337 -2.23 -3.56 -28.78
CA LYS A 337 -3.69 -3.69 -28.78
C LYS A 337 -4.32 -3.13 -27.51
N TYR A 338 -3.63 -3.23 -26.36
CA TYR A 338 -4.00 -2.47 -25.17
C TYR A 338 -4.07 -0.96 -25.44
N ASN A 339 -3.06 -0.39 -26.12
CA ASN A 339 -3.04 1.04 -26.43
C ASN A 339 -4.20 1.43 -27.37
N GLU A 340 -4.54 0.59 -28.36
CA GLU A 340 -5.68 0.81 -29.25
C GLU A 340 -7.00 0.89 -28.45
N TYR A 341 -7.24 -0.06 -27.53
CA TYR A 341 -8.42 -0.01 -26.67
C TYR A 341 -8.44 1.24 -25.79
N MET A 342 -7.32 1.58 -25.16
CA MET A 342 -7.23 2.76 -24.32
C MET A 342 -7.48 4.06 -25.11
N GLN A 343 -6.99 4.15 -26.33
CA GLN A 343 -7.29 5.27 -27.23
C GLN A 343 -8.79 5.36 -27.55
N LEU A 344 -9.45 4.23 -27.81
CA LEU A 344 -10.89 4.22 -28.10
C LEU A 344 -11.75 4.52 -26.86
N ILE A 345 -11.26 4.17 -25.67
CA ILE A 345 -11.91 4.46 -24.38
C ILE A 345 -11.69 5.93 -24.01
N SER A 346 -10.52 6.50 -24.31
CA SER A 346 -10.17 7.88 -23.93
C SER A 346 -11.00 8.95 -24.64
N LEU A 347 -11.64 8.59 -25.76
CA LEU A 347 -12.60 9.45 -26.45
C LEU A 347 -13.89 9.69 -25.66
N ASP A 348 -14.21 8.83 -24.69
CA ASP A 348 -15.42 8.96 -23.88
C ASP A 348 -15.33 10.13 -22.90
N GLU A 349 -16.38 10.94 -22.83
CA GLU A 349 -16.46 12.08 -21.91
C GLU A 349 -16.31 11.64 -20.44
N GLY A 350 -16.87 10.50 -20.05
CA GLY A 350 -16.75 9.95 -18.71
C GLY A 350 -15.29 9.61 -18.39
N TYR A 351 -14.56 9.02 -19.35
CA TYR A 351 -13.13 8.73 -19.17
C TYR A 351 -12.33 10.01 -18.92
N LYS A 352 -12.55 11.05 -19.72
CA LYS A 352 -11.85 12.33 -19.59
C LYS A 352 -12.13 12.99 -18.24
N LYS A 353 -13.39 13.01 -17.81
CA LYS A 353 -13.75 13.58 -16.50
C LYS A 353 -13.12 12.80 -15.33
N ILE A 354 -12.91 11.50 -15.49
CA ILE A 354 -12.20 10.67 -14.51
C ILE A 354 -10.69 10.99 -14.51
N ASN A 355 -10.08 11.04 -15.69
CA ASN A 355 -8.62 11.00 -15.84
C ASN A 355 -7.92 12.37 -15.85
N TYR A 356 -8.68 13.46 -15.79
CA TYR A 356 -8.15 14.82 -15.78
C TYR A 356 -8.56 15.55 -14.50
N ASP A 357 -7.57 15.88 -13.66
CA ASP A 357 -7.76 16.49 -12.34
C ASP A 357 -8.60 17.77 -12.36
N ILE A 358 -8.56 18.54 -13.46
CA ILE A 358 -9.32 19.78 -13.62
C ILE A 358 -10.83 19.60 -13.46
N PHE A 359 -11.37 18.40 -13.68
CA PHE A 359 -12.80 18.12 -13.46
C PHE A 359 -13.12 17.79 -12.00
N ASN A 360 -12.12 17.37 -11.22
CA ASN A 360 -12.31 16.94 -9.83
C ASN A 360 -12.12 18.07 -8.81
N ILE A 361 -11.60 19.22 -9.22
CA ILE A 361 -11.34 20.41 -8.38
C ILE A 361 -12.46 21.44 -8.56
N ASP A 362 -12.96 21.99 -7.45
CA ASP A 362 -13.95 23.07 -7.48
C ASP A 362 -13.27 24.37 -7.94
N TYR A 363 -13.98 25.22 -8.68
CA TYR A 363 -13.44 26.48 -9.18
C TYR A 363 -12.95 27.40 -8.06
N LYS A 364 -13.58 27.29 -6.88
CA LYS A 364 -13.22 28.08 -5.68
C LYS A 364 -11.88 27.68 -5.06
N ASP A 365 -11.41 26.47 -5.36
CA ASP A 365 -10.18 25.91 -4.80
C ASP A 365 -8.94 26.28 -5.63
N PHE A 366 -9.11 26.92 -6.80
CA PHE A 366 -8.02 27.42 -7.61
C PHE A 366 -7.49 28.76 -7.08
N ASN A 367 -6.18 28.83 -6.91
CA ASN A 367 -5.49 29.98 -6.33
C ASN A 367 -4.95 30.92 -7.40
N LYS A 368 -4.29 30.37 -8.42
CA LYS A 368 -3.68 31.14 -9.51
C LYS A 368 -3.49 30.30 -10.76
N VAL A 369 -3.37 30.97 -11.90
CA VAL A 369 -3.01 30.37 -13.19
C VAL A 369 -1.74 31.03 -13.70
N MET A 370 -0.76 30.25 -14.13
CA MET A 370 0.43 30.73 -14.81
C MET A 370 0.42 30.24 -16.26
N ILE A 371 0.59 31.16 -17.20
CA ILE A 371 0.66 30.85 -18.63
C ILE A 371 2.08 31.12 -19.12
N PHE A 372 2.76 30.05 -19.55
CA PHE A 372 4.07 30.09 -20.18
C PHE A 372 3.89 30.04 -21.70
N MET A 373 4.44 31.01 -22.39
CA MET A 373 4.39 31.07 -23.85
C MET A 373 5.80 30.95 -24.42
N LYS A 374 5.93 30.23 -25.53
CA LYS A 374 7.20 29.86 -26.17
C LYS A 374 8.18 31.04 -26.35
N ASN A 375 7.67 32.27 -26.53
CA ASN A 375 8.46 33.49 -26.78
C ASN A 375 7.92 34.75 -26.08
N LYS A 376 7.12 34.64 -25.01
CA LYS A 376 6.59 35.80 -24.26
C LYS A 376 6.85 35.64 -22.76
N ASN A 377 6.77 36.76 -22.03
CA ASN A 377 6.80 36.75 -20.57
C ASN A 377 5.68 35.86 -20.02
N GLU A 378 5.94 35.24 -18.87
CA GLU A 378 4.92 34.51 -18.12
C GLU A 378 3.78 35.44 -17.72
N VAL A 379 2.55 34.95 -17.85
CA VAL A 379 1.36 35.70 -17.43
C VAL A 379 0.79 35.01 -16.21
N GLU A 380 0.83 35.70 -15.06
CA GLU A 380 0.18 35.26 -13.83
C GLU A 380 -1.23 35.87 -13.75
N ILE A 381 -2.22 35.00 -13.54
CA ILE A 381 -3.63 35.36 -13.41
C ILE A 381 -4.10 34.94 -12.01
N ASN A 382 -4.46 35.95 -11.22
CA ASN A 382 -5.02 35.79 -9.86
C ASN A 382 -6.49 36.22 -9.77
N ASP A 383 -7.05 36.75 -10.86
CA ASP A 383 -8.44 37.18 -10.94
C ASP A 383 -9.38 35.98 -11.05
N ARG A 384 -10.40 35.90 -10.18
CA ARG A 384 -11.30 34.74 -10.11
C ARG A 384 -12.13 34.52 -11.38
N GLU A 385 -12.61 35.59 -12.00
CA GLU A 385 -13.43 35.47 -13.22
C GLU A 385 -12.56 34.99 -14.39
N LYS A 386 -11.32 35.48 -14.48
CA LYS A 386 -10.35 35.02 -15.47
C LYS A 386 -9.91 33.57 -15.22
N ILE A 387 -9.70 33.17 -13.96
CA ILE A 387 -9.40 31.78 -13.61
C ILE A 387 -10.56 30.86 -14.02
N GLU A 388 -11.80 31.25 -13.72
CA GLU A 388 -12.99 30.50 -14.12
C GLU A 388 -13.10 30.38 -15.65
N PHE A 389 -12.84 31.47 -16.37
CA PHE A 389 -12.80 31.48 -17.83
C PHE A 389 -11.75 30.49 -18.38
N VAL A 390 -10.52 30.51 -17.85
CA VAL A 390 -9.45 29.58 -18.25
C VAL A 390 -9.87 28.13 -18.01
N VAL A 391 -10.34 27.83 -16.80
CA VAL A 391 -10.73 26.48 -16.41
C VAL A 391 -11.86 25.94 -17.28
N ASN A 392 -12.87 26.76 -17.57
CA ASN A 392 -13.98 26.36 -18.43
C ASN A 392 -13.57 26.11 -19.88
N ASN A 393 -12.68 26.94 -20.43
CA ASN A 393 -12.15 26.73 -21.77
C ASN A 393 -11.30 25.44 -21.86
N ILE A 394 -10.42 25.20 -20.89
CA ILE A 394 -9.62 23.96 -20.85
C ILE A 394 -10.51 22.73 -20.73
N ARG A 395 -11.51 22.75 -19.84
CA ARG A 395 -12.49 21.65 -19.71
C ARG A 395 -13.19 21.39 -21.05
N ARG A 396 -13.63 22.44 -21.75
CA ARG A 396 -14.28 22.32 -23.06
C ARG A 396 -13.34 21.74 -24.11
N ASP A 397 -12.09 22.20 -24.15
CA ASP A 397 -11.08 21.74 -25.11
C ASP A 397 -10.77 20.24 -24.91
N ILE A 398 -10.62 19.80 -23.65
CA ILE A 398 -10.46 18.37 -23.32
C ILE A 398 -11.66 17.56 -23.82
N LEU A 399 -12.89 18.00 -23.55
CA LEU A 399 -14.08 17.26 -23.96
C LEU A 399 -14.24 17.17 -25.49
N ASN A 400 -13.89 18.24 -26.22
CA ASN A 400 -14.08 18.32 -27.66
C ASN A 400 -13.00 17.63 -28.51
N ASN A 401 -11.95 17.06 -27.89
CA ASN A 401 -10.78 16.54 -28.62
C ASN A 401 -10.15 17.59 -29.55
N SER A 402 -10.31 18.89 -29.26
CA SER A 402 -9.87 19.96 -30.16
C SER A 402 -8.35 20.04 -30.30
N TYR A 403 -7.60 19.24 -29.55
CA TYR A 403 -6.13 19.15 -29.59
C TYR A 403 -5.65 17.72 -29.37
N GLN A 404 -4.49 17.37 -29.94
CA GLN A 404 -3.68 16.22 -29.51
C GLN A 404 -3.14 16.51 -28.11
N TYR A 405 -3.98 16.38 -27.10
CA TYR A 405 -3.53 16.36 -25.73
C TYR A 405 -2.70 15.08 -25.54
N LYS A 406 -1.37 15.22 -25.54
CA LYS A 406 -0.50 14.14 -25.09
C LYS A 406 -0.52 14.18 -23.58
N ASP A 407 -1.15 13.17 -22.99
CA ASP A 407 -0.97 12.75 -21.60
C ASP A 407 0.50 12.31 -21.38
N ASP A 408 1.47 13.19 -21.62
CA ASP A 408 2.73 13.05 -20.92
C ASP A 408 2.43 13.54 -19.51
N VAL A 409 2.26 12.57 -18.61
CA VAL A 409 2.25 12.78 -17.17
C VAL A 409 3.57 13.46 -16.82
N ILE A 410 3.59 14.79 -16.83
CA ILE A 410 4.77 15.56 -16.44
C ILE A 410 4.67 15.74 -14.93
N PHE A 411 5.16 14.73 -14.22
CA PHE A 411 5.59 14.90 -12.83
C PHE A 411 7.07 15.30 -12.74
N ASP A 412 7.72 15.62 -13.85
CA ASP A 412 9.03 16.27 -13.82
C ASP A 412 9.26 17.06 -15.12
N GLY A 413 9.38 18.39 -14.99
CA GLY A 413 9.83 19.29 -16.05
C GLY A 413 8.94 19.34 -17.29
N VAL A 414 7.96 20.24 -17.33
CA VAL A 414 7.24 20.54 -18.57
C VAL A 414 8.26 20.99 -19.60
N ASP A 415 8.26 20.39 -20.79
CA ASP A 415 9.03 20.91 -21.91
C ASP A 415 8.44 22.27 -22.30
N LYS A 416 8.96 23.33 -21.66
CA LYS A 416 8.52 24.72 -21.82
C LYS A 416 8.68 25.22 -23.26
N SER A 417 9.32 24.45 -24.15
CA SER A 417 9.50 24.79 -25.56
C SER A 417 8.20 24.84 -26.37
N LYS A 418 7.08 24.32 -25.84
CA LYS A 418 5.76 24.32 -26.52
C LYS A 418 4.72 25.28 -25.94
N GLY A 419 5.02 25.96 -24.83
CA GLY A 419 4.04 26.74 -24.08
C GLY A 419 3.16 25.85 -23.20
N SER A 420 2.79 26.34 -22.01
CA SER A 420 2.04 25.58 -21.02
C SER A 420 1.17 26.49 -20.14
N ILE A 421 0.10 25.92 -19.58
CA ILE A 421 -0.69 26.53 -18.52
C ILE A 421 -0.54 25.68 -17.26
N GLU A 422 -0.13 26.30 -16.18
CA GLU A 422 -0.10 25.71 -14.85
C GLU A 422 -1.22 26.32 -14.00
N ILE A 423 -2.11 25.49 -13.48
CA ILE A 423 -3.20 25.90 -12.60
C ILE A 423 -2.88 25.42 -11.19
N TYR A 424 -2.70 26.36 -10.28
CA TYR A 424 -2.34 26.11 -8.89
C TYR A 424 -3.59 26.04 -8.02
N TYR A 425 -3.68 25.01 -7.18
CA TYR A 425 -4.79 24.76 -6.27
C TYR A 425 -4.29 24.16 -4.96
N GLY A 426 -4.83 24.64 -3.83
CA GLY A 426 -4.49 24.11 -2.51
C GLY A 426 -3.05 24.41 -2.06
N TYR A 427 -2.92 24.98 -0.86
CA TYR A 427 -1.65 25.31 -0.23
C TYR A 427 -1.50 24.53 1.07
N ASP A 428 -0.41 23.77 1.22
CA ASP A 428 -0.18 22.92 2.39
C ASP A 428 0.72 23.55 3.47
N GLY A 429 1.09 24.82 3.29
CA GLY A 429 2.01 25.53 4.18
C GLY A 429 3.44 25.60 3.66
N GLN A 430 3.84 24.73 2.71
CA GLN A 430 5.18 24.73 2.11
C GLN A 430 5.14 24.89 0.58
N GLN A 431 4.18 24.27 -0.11
CA GLN A 431 4.06 24.36 -1.57
C GLN A 431 2.58 24.39 -2.02
N TYR A 432 2.34 24.99 -3.19
CA TYR A 432 1.06 24.86 -3.88
C TYR A 432 1.02 23.54 -4.67
N LYS A 433 -0.11 22.84 -4.66
CA LYS A 433 -0.34 21.81 -5.67
C LYS A 433 -0.69 22.50 -6.99
N TYR A 434 -0.33 21.89 -8.11
CA TYR A 434 -0.69 22.41 -9.42
C TYR A 434 -0.99 21.29 -10.40
N THR A 435 -1.70 21.62 -11.47
CA THR A 435 -1.90 20.79 -12.65
C THR A 435 -1.41 21.58 -13.86
N ALA A 436 -0.61 20.94 -14.71
CA ALA A 436 -0.01 21.57 -15.87
C ALA A 436 -0.58 20.97 -17.16
N PHE A 437 -0.87 21.84 -18.13
CA PHE A 437 -1.38 21.49 -19.45
C PHE A 437 -0.44 22.08 -20.49
N ILE A 438 0.03 21.28 -21.43
CA ILE A 438 0.74 21.80 -22.62
C ILE A 438 -0.31 22.36 -23.57
N ILE A 439 -0.06 23.54 -24.12
CA ILE A 439 -0.99 24.17 -25.04
C ILE A 439 -0.28 24.54 -26.33
N ASP A 440 -0.93 24.30 -27.46
CA ASP A 440 -0.52 24.88 -28.73
C ASP A 440 -0.75 26.39 -28.68
N THR A 441 0.32 27.18 -28.86
CA THR A 441 0.36 28.64 -28.67
C THR A 441 -0.58 29.45 -29.58
N ASN A 442 -1.39 28.79 -30.43
CA ASN A 442 -2.35 29.39 -31.36
C ASN A 442 -3.81 29.30 -30.88
N ASN A 443 -4.07 29.16 -29.57
CA ASN A 443 -5.42 29.03 -29.05
C ASN A 443 -6.12 30.40 -28.95
N LYS A 444 -7.22 30.59 -29.68
CA LYS A 444 -7.92 31.89 -29.82
C LYS A 444 -8.34 32.49 -28.48
N TRP A 445 -8.81 31.67 -27.53
CA TRP A 445 -9.24 32.17 -26.23
C TRP A 445 -8.06 32.60 -25.34
N ILE A 446 -6.86 32.07 -25.57
CA ILE A 446 -5.64 32.50 -24.88
C ILE A 446 -5.21 33.87 -25.39
N ASP A 447 -5.27 34.09 -26.70
CA ASP A 447 -5.00 35.41 -27.29
C ASP A 447 -6.01 36.46 -26.83
N GLU A 448 -7.28 36.10 -26.65
CA GLU A 448 -8.31 36.96 -26.08
C GLU A 448 -8.08 37.28 -24.60
N LEU A 449 -7.53 36.34 -23.83
CA LEU A 449 -7.24 36.52 -22.40
C LEU A 449 -6.04 37.43 -22.13
N ILE A 450 -5.08 37.47 -23.05
CA ILE A 450 -3.82 38.21 -22.92
C ILE A 450 -3.93 39.66 -23.45
N LYS A 451 -4.93 39.94 -24.31
CA LYS A 451 -5.28 41.31 -24.71
C LYS A 451 -5.98 42.03 -23.57
#